data_AF-A0A8H7GNF3-F1
#
_entry.id   AF-A0A8H7GNF3-F1
#
_cell.length_a   1.000
_cell.length_b   1.000
_cell.length_c   1.000
_cell.angle_alpha   90.00
_cell.angle_beta   90.00
_cell.angle_gamma   90.00
#
_symmetry.space_group_name_H-M   'P 1'
#
loop_
_entity.id
_entity.type
_entity.pdbx_description
1 polymer ?
#
loop_
_entity_poly.entity_id
_entity_poly.type
_entity_poly.pdbx_seq_one_letter_code
_entity_poly.pdbx_strand_id
1 'polypeptide(L)'
;MENSVELLKFYSSPNSQAHKLINLLIRFNLRLVLPFDSIGNPDRKRDGYTDMVVESLAKISDINEQFRSLGEVSLGFSVAFNNQIARAQNTILTLADRL
;
A
#
# COMPACT_ATOMS: atom_id res chain seq x y z
N MET A 1 -17.23 21.87 9.05
CA MET A 1 -16.02 22.68 8.84
C MET A 1 -14.80 22.09 9.55
N GLU A 2 -14.92 21.61 10.79
CA GLU A 2 -13.81 21.03 11.56
C GLU A 2 -13.09 19.87 10.87
N ASN A 3 -13.83 18.91 10.29
CA ASN A 3 -13.24 17.78 9.55
C ASN A 3 -12.42 18.21 8.30
N SER A 4 -12.77 19.34 7.68
CA SER A 4 -12.08 19.86 6.50
C SER A 4 -10.78 20.59 6.88
N VAL A 5 -10.75 21.19 8.07
CA VAL A 5 -9.54 21.84 8.63
C VAL A 5 -8.53 20.78 9.09
N GLU A 6 -8.99 19.65 9.64
CA GLU A 6 -8.09 18.52 9.91
C GLU A 6 -7.44 17.99 8.63
N LEU A 7 -8.21 17.85 7.54
CA LEU A 7 -7.69 17.44 6.23
C LEU A 7 -6.57 18.36 5.71
N LEU A 8 -6.68 19.68 5.94
CA LEU A 8 -5.65 20.66 5.58
C LEU A 8 -4.37 20.55 6.44
N LYS A 9 -4.47 20.07 7.68
CA LYS A 9 -3.29 19.83 8.55
C LYS A 9 -2.41 18.67 8.07
N PHE A 10 -2.95 17.75 7.26
CA PHE A 10 -2.15 16.67 6.66
C PHE A 10 -1.24 17.17 5.55
N TYR A 11 -1.61 18.26 4.88
CA TYR A 11 -0.75 18.92 3.88
C TYR A 11 0.39 19.74 4.52
N SER A 12 0.26 20.13 5.79
CA SER A 12 1.25 20.95 6.50
C SER A 12 2.24 20.16 7.36
N SER A 13 2.16 18.83 7.42
CA SER A 13 3.16 17.98 8.08
C SER A 13 3.87 17.04 7.10
N PRO A 14 4.78 17.58 6.26
CA PRO A 14 5.74 16.73 5.58
C PRO A 14 6.69 16.17 6.65
N ASN A 15 6.80 14.84 6.75
CA ASN A 15 7.83 14.07 7.49
C ASN A 15 7.41 13.21 8.70
N SER A 16 6.12 13.06 9.05
CA SER A 16 5.76 12.04 10.06
C SER A 16 6.05 10.62 9.55
N GLN A 17 6.38 9.69 10.45
CA GLN A 17 6.65 8.30 10.08
C GLN A 17 5.41 7.63 9.44
N ALA A 18 4.22 7.94 9.94
CA ALA A 18 2.96 7.51 9.34
C ALA A 18 2.82 7.96 7.88
N HIS A 19 3.12 9.24 7.60
CA HIS A 19 3.10 9.77 6.23
C HIS A 19 4.15 9.08 5.35
N LYS A 20 5.37 8.82 5.86
CA LYS A 20 6.40 8.08 5.12
C LYS A 20 5.94 6.66 4.74
N LEU A 21 5.30 5.94 5.67
CA LEU A 21 4.75 4.60 5.41
C LEU A 21 3.60 4.63 4.40
N ILE A 22 2.71 5.62 4.48
CA ILE A 22 1.65 5.82 3.48
C ILE A 22 2.26 6.07 2.09
N ASN A 23 3.26 6.95 1.99
CA ASN A 23 3.94 7.23 0.73
C ASN A 23 4.69 6.00 0.18
N LEU A 24 5.33 5.22 1.05
CA LEU A 24 5.93 3.95 0.68
C LEU A 24 4.87 2.99 0.09
N LEU A 25 3.72 2.89 0.74
CA LEU A 25 2.64 2.01 0.33
C LEU A 25 1.96 2.47 -0.97
N ILE A 26 1.84 3.78 -1.21
CA ILE A 26 1.39 4.33 -2.50
C ILE A 26 2.36 3.94 -3.62
N ARG A 27 3.67 4.13 -3.41
CA ARG A 27 4.70 3.73 -4.39
C ARG A 27 4.68 2.23 -4.65
N PHE A 28 4.44 1.44 -3.61
CA PHE A 28 4.32 0.00 -3.71
C PHE A 28 3.08 -0.41 -4.52
N ASN A 29 1.90 0.17 -4.26
CA ASN A 29 0.69 -0.03 -5.06
C ASN A 29 0.93 0.26 -6.55
N LEU A 30 1.64 1.34 -6.88
CA LEU A 30 1.97 1.66 -8.27
C LEU A 30 2.86 0.59 -8.93
N ARG A 31 3.78 -0.03 -8.17
CA ARG A 31 4.64 -1.11 -8.68
C ARG A 31 3.86 -2.41 -8.88
N LEU A 32 2.85 -2.69 -8.05
CA LEU A 32 1.99 -3.87 -8.21
C LEU A 32 1.17 -3.87 -9.50
N VAL A 33 1.09 -2.74 -10.21
CA VAL A 33 0.45 -2.67 -11.54
C VAL A 33 1.36 -3.20 -12.66
N LEU A 34 2.68 -3.17 -12.46
CA LEU A 34 3.65 -3.61 -13.48
C LEU A 34 3.52 -5.05 -13.96
N PRO A 35 3.12 -6.05 -13.14
CA PRO A 35 2.93 -7.41 -13.59
C PRO A 35 1.59 -7.68 -14.28
N PHE A 36 0.79 -6.67 -14.59
CA PHE A 36 -0.40 -6.83 -15.42
C PHE A 36 -0.06 -6.59 -16.90
N ASP A 37 -0.73 -7.34 -17.78
CA ASP A 37 -0.67 -7.13 -19.23
C ASP A 37 -1.52 -5.92 -19.67
N SER A 38 -1.50 -5.62 -20.98
CA SER A 38 -2.20 -4.46 -21.56
C SER A 38 -3.72 -4.53 -21.44
N ILE A 39 -4.29 -5.68 -21.13
CA ILE A 39 -5.74 -5.89 -20.94
C ILE A 39 -6.12 -6.06 -19.47
N GLY A 40 -5.15 -5.94 -18.55
CA GLY A 40 -5.38 -5.95 -17.11
C GLY A 40 -5.40 -7.34 -16.47
N ASN A 41 -4.88 -8.37 -17.14
CA ASN A 41 -4.67 -9.68 -16.53
C ASN A 41 -3.25 -9.81 -15.97
N PRO A 42 -3.05 -10.60 -14.90
CA PRO A 42 -1.70 -10.88 -14.44
C PRO A 42 -0.85 -11.63 -15.50
N ASP A 43 0.28 -11.05 -15.87
CA ASP A 43 1.25 -11.61 -16.81
C ASP A 43 2.15 -12.66 -16.13
N ARG A 44 1.58 -13.83 -15.88
CA ARG A 44 2.22 -14.96 -15.19
C ARG A 44 3.44 -15.54 -15.92
N LYS A 45 3.64 -15.19 -17.19
CA LYS A 45 4.78 -15.66 -18.00
C LYS A 45 6.03 -14.80 -17.81
N ARG A 46 5.90 -13.68 -17.11
CA ARG A 46 7.02 -12.79 -16.81
C ARG A 46 8.05 -13.51 -15.93
N ASP A 47 9.33 -13.37 -16.28
CA ASP A 47 10.42 -13.87 -15.46
C ASP A 47 10.36 -13.30 -14.03
N GLY A 48 10.48 -14.19 -13.04
CA GLY A 48 10.42 -13.83 -11.63
C GLY A 48 9.02 -13.46 -11.11
N TYR A 49 7.95 -13.76 -11.84
CA TYR A 49 6.57 -13.44 -11.43
C TYR A 49 6.23 -13.98 -10.04
N THR A 50 6.44 -15.29 -9.81
CA THR A 50 6.10 -15.94 -8.53
C THR A 50 6.89 -15.34 -7.38
N ASP A 51 8.21 -15.16 -7.55
CA ASP A 51 9.07 -14.57 -6.52
C ASP A 51 8.61 -13.15 -6.16
N MET A 52 8.28 -12.33 -7.16
CA MET A 52 7.77 -10.98 -6.95
C MET A 52 6.42 -10.96 -6.21
N VAL A 53 5.53 -11.92 -6.44
CA VAL A 53 4.27 -12.03 -5.67
C VAL A 53 4.55 -12.43 -4.23
N VAL A 54 5.43 -13.41 -3.99
CA VAL A 54 5.82 -13.84 -2.64
C VAL A 54 6.51 -12.72 -1.86
N GLU A 55 7.46 -12.02 -2.48
CA GLU A 55 8.12 -10.86 -1.90
C GLU A 55 7.12 -9.73 -1.60
N SER A 56 6.12 -9.54 -2.46
CA SER A 56 5.06 -8.55 -2.26
C SER A 56 4.19 -8.87 -1.06
N LEU A 57 3.85 -10.15 -0.83
CA LEU A 57 3.13 -10.62 0.36
C LEU A 57 3.92 -10.37 1.65
N ALA A 58 5.22 -10.68 1.65
CA ALA A 58 6.08 -10.39 2.79
C ALA A 58 6.16 -8.88 3.04
N LYS A 59 6.36 -8.09 1.97
CA LYS A 59 6.55 -6.64 2.08
C LYS A 59 5.32 -5.93 2.65
N ILE A 60 4.12 -6.35 2.27
CA ILE A 60 2.90 -5.73 2.78
C ILE A 60 2.66 -6.07 4.26
N SER A 61 3.04 -7.28 4.68
CA SER A 61 3.02 -7.67 6.09
C SER A 61 3.95 -6.79 6.92
N ASP A 62 5.20 -6.60 6.48
CA ASP A 62 6.19 -5.76 7.15
C ASP A 62 5.72 -4.30 7.27
N ILE A 63 5.12 -3.74 6.21
CA ILE A 63 4.64 -2.36 6.22
C ILE A 63 3.45 -2.22 7.19
N ASN A 64 2.56 -3.22 7.26
CA ASN A 64 1.46 -3.23 8.22
C ASN A 64 1.99 -3.21 9.65
N GLU A 65 2.92 -4.11 9.96
CA GLU A 65 3.50 -4.23 11.30
C GLU A 65 4.17 -2.92 11.71
N GLN A 66 4.99 -2.32 10.83
CA GLN A 66 5.64 -1.03 11.08
C GLN A 66 4.64 0.11 11.32
N PHE A 67 3.49 0.11 10.67
CA PHE A 67 2.47 1.13 10.90
C PHE A 67 1.77 0.92 12.24
N ARG A 68 1.43 -0.34 12.57
CA ARG A 68 0.81 -0.69 13.86
C ARG A 68 1.75 -0.43 15.04
N SER A 69 3.07 -0.54 14.85
CA SER A 69 4.06 -0.25 15.88
C SER A 69 4.26 1.25 16.15
N LEU A 70 3.65 2.16 15.37
CA LEU A 70 3.75 3.61 15.63
C LEU A 70 2.94 4.06 16.85
N GLY A 71 2.07 3.21 17.41
CA GLY A 71 1.19 3.58 18.51
C GLY A 71 0.02 4.44 18.04
N GLU A 72 -0.32 5.48 18.81
CA GLU A 72 -1.43 6.38 18.45
C GLU A 72 -1.06 7.26 17.25
N VAL A 73 -1.74 7.00 16.14
CA VAL A 73 -1.73 7.82 14.93
C VAL A 73 -3.09 8.50 14.77
N SER A 74 -3.11 9.72 14.23
CA SER A 74 -4.38 10.42 14.00
C SER A 74 -5.32 9.63 13.10
N LEU A 75 -6.62 9.85 13.27
CA LEU A 75 -7.66 9.13 12.52
C LEU A 75 -7.45 9.24 11.01
N GLY A 76 -7.09 10.43 10.51
CA GLY A 76 -6.85 10.63 9.07
C GLY A 76 -5.68 9.81 8.53
N PHE A 77 -4.58 9.65 9.29
CA PHE A 77 -3.48 8.77 8.88
C PHE A 77 -3.89 7.30 8.91
N SER A 78 -4.66 6.89 9.92
CA SER A 78 -5.19 5.52 10.01
C SER A 78 -6.08 5.17 8.81
N VAL A 79 -7.01 6.06 8.45
CA VAL A 79 -7.90 5.87 7.30
C VAL A 79 -7.11 5.85 6.00
N ALA A 80 -6.20 6.80 5.80
CA ALA A 80 -5.36 6.83 4.60
C ALA A 80 -4.52 5.56 4.45
N PHE A 81 -3.87 5.11 5.53
CA PHE A 81 -3.09 3.88 5.52
C PHE A 81 -3.96 2.64 5.23
N ASN A 82 -5.07 2.48 5.95
CA ASN A 82 -5.98 1.35 5.77
C ASN A 82 -6.52 1.26 4.33
N ASN A 83 -6.81 2.40 3.70
CA ASN A 83 -7.23 2.45 2.31
C ASN A 83 -6.12 1.97 1.35
N GLN A 84 -4.88 2.40 1.57
CA GLN A 84 -3.76 2.00 0.71
C GLN A 84 -3.34 0.54 0.92
N ILE A 85 -3.45 0.02 2.15
CA ILE A 85 -3.09 -1.37 2.43
C ILE A 85 -4.13 -2.34 1.88
N ALA A 86 -5.42 -2.03 2.03
CA ALA A 86 -6.48 -2.85 1.45
C ALA A 86 -6.36 -2.95 -0.07
N ARG A 87 -6.00 -1.84 -0.75
CA ARG A 87 -5.73 -1.85 -2.20
C ARG A 87 -4.58 -2.79 -2.55
N ALA A 88 -3.44 -2.66 -1.88
CA ALA A 88 -2.28 -3.49 -2.17
C ALA A 88 -2.56 -4.97 -1.87
N GLN A 89 -3.26 -5.28 -0.78
CA GLN A 89 -3.69 -6.65 -0.45
C GLN A 89 -4.56 -7.24 -1.56
N ASN A 90 -5.59 -6.51 -2.02
CA ASN A 90 -6.49 -6.98 -3.08
C ASN A 90 -5.75 -7.18 -4.42
N THR A 91 -4.83 -6.27 -4.76
CA THR A 91 -4.01 -6.41 -5.96
C THR A 91 -3.10 -7.63 -5.88
N ILE A 92 -2.40 -7.84 -4.74
CA ILE A 92 -1.55 -9.02 -4.55
C ILE A 92 -2.38 -10.30 -4.60
N LEU A 93 -3.56 -10.34 -3.99
CA LEU A 93 -4.46 -11.51 -4.08
C LEU A 93 -4.88 -11.80 -5.53
N THR A 94 -5.10 -10.76 -6.33
CA THR A 94 -5.40 -10.91 -7.76
C THR A 94 -4.19 -11.46 -8.53
N LEU A 95 -2.98 -11.01 -8.20
CA LEU A 95 -1.74 -11.55 -8.76
C LEU A 95 -1.47 -12.99 -8.31
N ALA A 96 -1.83 -13.32 -7.07
CA ALA A 96 -1.65 -14.65 -6.50
C ALA A 96 -2.72 -15.65 -6.93
N ASP A 97 -3.83 -15.19 -7.53
CA ASP A 97 -4.89 -16.08 -7.98
C ASP A 97 -4.32 -17.10 -8.97
N ARG A 98 -4.43 -18.39 -8.61
CA ARG A 98 -3.95 -19.53 -9.41
C ARG A 98 -2.42 -19.62 -9.58
N LEU A 99 -1.64 -19.09 -8.63
CA LEU A 99 -0.22 -19.47 -8.46
C LEU A 99 -0.09 -20.94 -8.00
#